data_AF-A0A0F9INR4-F1
#
_entry.id   AF-A0A0F9INR4-F1
#
_cell.length_a   1.000
_cell.length_b   1.000
_cell.length_c   1.000
_cell.angle_alpha   90.00
_cell.angle_beta   90.00
_cell.angle_gamma   90.00
#
_symmetry.space_group_name_H-M   'P 1'
#
loop_
_entity.id
_entity.type
_entity.pdbx_description
1 polymer ?
#
loop_
_entity_poly.entity_id
_entity_poly.type
_entity_poly.pdbx_seq_one_letter_code
_entity_poly.pdbx_strand_id
1 'polypeptide(L)'
;MPRTALTVQTLKGPHPGTVAANALDFTWAAADDVNLNDFPHTGREVILVRNDNVAAQTITLTSKLSSLNRLGTVTDYSVGIGEYAGIWAGDIAGWKQADGKFYLEASANDVFFAILRLP
;
A
#
# COMPACT_ATOMS: atom_id res chain seq x y z
N MET A 1 14.23 -4.30 13.39
CA MET A 1 13.05 -3.89 14.20
C MET A 1 11.81 -4.41 13.48
N PRO A 2 10.67 -4.66 14.16
CA PRO A 2 9.44 -5.02 13.45
C PRO A 2 9.02 -3.87 12.52
N ARG A 3 8.48 -4.21 11.34
CA ARG A 3 7.91 -3.23 10.40
C ARG A 3 6.68 -2.56 11.03
N THR A 4 6.44 -1.31 10.66
CA THR A 4 5.29 -0.54 11.11
C THR A 4 4.04 -0.96 10.34
N ALA A 5 3.01 -1.39 11.08
CA ALA A 5 1.78 -1.91 10.49
C ALA A 5 0.85 -0.78 10.01
N LEU A 6 0.50 -0.79 8.73
CA LEU A 6 -0.51 0.10 8.15
C LEU A 6 -1.91 -0.49 8.31
N THR A 7 -2.86 0.38 8.62
CA THR A 7 -4.27 -0.01 8.78
C THR A 7 -4.93 -0.20 7.42
N VAL A 8 -5.52 -1.37 7.21
CA VAL A 8 -6.34 -1.66 6.02
C VAL A 8 -7.74 -1.09 6.21
N GLN A 9 -8.20 -0.30 5.25
CA GLN A 9 -9.49 0.36 5.25
C GLN A 9 -10.42 -0.34 4.27
N THR A 10 -11.61 -0.72 4.71
CA THR A 10 -12.56 -1.46 3.86
C THR A 10 -13.41 -0.46 3.09
N LEU A 11 -13.40 -0.57 1.77
CA LEU A 11 -14.27 0.23 0.91
C LEU A 11 -15.70 -0.31 0.95
N LYS A 12 -16.67 0.58 0.82
CA LYS A 12 -18.06 0.16 0.63
C LYS A 12 -18.24 -0.41 -0.76
N GLY A 13 -19.03 -1.49 -0.85
CA GLY A 13 -19.32 -2.17 -2.11
C GLY A 13 -20.32 -1.45 -3.00
N PRO A 14 -20.71 -2.09 -4.12
CA PRO A 14 -21.52 -1.46 -5.18
C PRO A 14 -22.92 -1.02 -4.73
N HIS A 15 -23.43 -1.57 -3.63
CA HIS A 15 -24.74 -1.24 -3.06
C HIS A 15 -24.62 -0.94 -1.56
N PRO A 16 -24.12 0.25 -1.17
CA PRO A 16 -23.77 0.56 0.22
C PRO A 16 -24.97 0.87 1.13
N GLY A 17 -26.20 0.86 0.60
CA GLY A 17 -27.38 1.32 1.32
C GLY A 17 -27.32 2.82 1.63
N THR A 18 -27.63 3.20 2.87
CA THR A 18 -27.55 4.61 3.31
C THR A 18 -26.11 4.99 3.62
N VAL A 19 -25.65 6.09 3.03
CA VAL A 19 -24.31 6.65 3.25
C VAL A 19 -24.42 7.92 4.11
N ALA A 20 -23.94 7.85 5.35
CA ALA A 20 -23.81 9.03 6.21
C ALA A 20 -22.63 9.92 5.76
N ALA A 21 -22.61 11.17 6.21
CA ALA A 21 -21.50 12.09 5.95
C ALA A 21 -20.15 11.46 6.34
N ASN A 22 -19.13 11.68 5.50
CA ASN A 22 -17.76 11.18 5.65
C ASN A 22 -17.61 9.64 5.68
N ALA A 23 -18.68 8.88 5.46
CA ALA A 23 -18.65 7.42 5.56
C ALA A 23 -18.07 6.73 4.31
N LEU A 24 -17.55 7.49 3.34
CA LEU A 24 -16.81 7.02 2.17
C LEU A 24 -15.35 7.50 2.17
N ASP A 25 -14.99 8.32 3.14
CA ASP A 25 -13.65 8.89 3.23
C ASP A 25 -12.66 7.81 3.65
N PHE A 26 -11.42 7.99 3.24
CA PHE A 26 -10.30 7.18 3.69
C PHE A 26 -9.19 8.08 4.20
N THR A 27 -8.37 7.53 5.08
CA THR A 27 -7.25 8.24 5.71
C THR A 27 -5.92 7.82 5.11
N TRP A 28 -4.97 8.74 5.16
CA TRP A 28 -3.59 8.51 4.78
C TRP A 28 -2.74 8.25 6.03
N ALA A 29 -1.77 7.34 5.93
CA ALA A 29 -0.76 7.11 6.94
C ALA A 29 0.61 7.50 6.37
N ALA A 30 1.37 8.31 7.12
CA ALA A 30 2.76 8.61 6.77
C ALA A 30 3.58 7.31 6.76
N ALA A 31 4.48 7.16 5.80
CA ALA A 31 5.39 6.04 5.74
C ALA A 31 6.36 6.08 6.93
N ASP A 32 6.65 4.93 7.51
CA ASP A 32 7.83 4.77 8.36
C ASP A 32 9.04 4.45 7.46
N ASP A 33 9.93 5.40 7.27
CA ASP A 33 11.14 5.30 6.46
C ASP A 33 12.33 4.67 7.23
N VAL A 34 12.14 4.39 8.53
CA VAL A 34 13.16 3.77 9.39
C VAL A 34 12.86 2.29 9.61
N ASN A 35 11.65 1.96 10.07
CA ASN A 35 11.22 0.59 10.35
C ASN A 35 10.56 -0.08 9.14
N LEU A 36 10.27 0.68 8.08
CA LEU A 36 9.54 0.23 6.89
C LEU A 36 8.10 -0.16 7.25
N ASN A 37 7.29 -0.51 6.24
CA ASN A 37 5.86 -0.68 6.42
C ASN A 37 5.39 -2.08 6.03
N ASP A 38 4.30 -2.54 6.65
CA ASP A 38 3.60 -3.76 6.28
C ASP A 38 2.08 -3.67 6.45
N PHE A 39 1.34 -4.59 5.83
CA PHE A 39 -0.09 -4.79 6.13
C PHE A 39 -0.55 -6.23 5.86
N PRO A 40 -1.62 -6.72 6.51
CA PRO A 40 -2.18 -8.04 6.24
C PRO A 40 -2.70 -8.18 4.81
N HIS A 41 -2.19 -9.16 4.07
CA HIS A 41 -2.47 -9.29 2.64
C HIS A 41 -3.49 -10.40 2.32
N THR A 42 -4.53 -10.05 1.55
CA THR A 42 -5.61 -10.94 1.11
C THR A 42 -5.78 -11.01 -0.40
N GLY A 43 -5.04 -10.22 -1.18
CA GLY A 43 -5.17 -10.14 -2.64
C GLY A 43 -6.25 -9.16 -3.11
N ARG A 44 -6.95 -8.51 -2.18
CA ARG A 44 -8.03 -7.53 -2.47
C ARG A 44 -7.62 -6.09 -2.20
N GLU A 45 -6.38 -5.87 -1.76
CA GLU A 45 -5.88 -4.56 -1.40
C GLU A 45 -5.39 -3.78 -2.61
N VAL A 46 -5.88 -2.55 -2.76
CA VAL A 46 -5.32 -1.48 -3.58
C VAL A 46 -4.49 -0.59 -2.66
N ILE A 47 -3.24 -0.38 -3.04
CA ILE A 47 -2.29 0.49 -2.35
C ILE A 47 -2.32 1.82 -3.10
N LEU A 48 -2.69 2.89 -2.41
CA LEU A 48 -2.53 4.25 -2.90
C LEU A 48 -1.33 4.90 -2.23
N VAL A 49 -0.63 5.72 -2.99
CA VAL A 49 0.55 6.46 -2.56
C VAL A 49 0.36 7.93 -2.93
N ARG A 50 0.79 8.84 -2.07
CA ARG A 50 1.03 10.24 -2.45
C ARG A 50 2.34 10.73 -1.88
N ASN A 51 2.94 11.71 -2.54
CA ASN A 51 4.15 12.37 -2.07
C ASN A 51 3.90 13.85 -1.79
N ASP A 52 3.92 14.24 -0.51
CA ASP A 52 3.80 15.65 -0.08
C ASP A 52 5.18 16.29 0.18
N ASN A 53 6.27 15.57 -0.07
CA ASN A 53 7.62 16.09 0.10
C ASN A 53 7.92 17.21 -0.92
N VAL A 54 8.94 18.02 -0.61
CA VAL A 54 9.44 19.10 -1.49
C VAL A 54 10.28 18.60 -2.68
N ALA A 55 10.54 17.29 -2.76
CA ALA A 55 11.26 16.64 -3.85
C ALA A 55 10.58 15.33 -4.25
N ALA A 56 10.94 14.78 -5.41
CA ALA A 56 10.54 13.43 -5.79
C ALA A 56 11.09 12.42 -4.77
N GLN A 57 10.25 11.46 -4.39
CA GLN A 57 10.58 10.39 -3.45
C GLN A 57 10.36 9.04 -4.13
N THR A 58 10.92 7.98 -3.57
CA THR A 58 10.75 6.64 -4.12
C THR A 58 9.96 5.73 -3.20
N ILE A 59 9.30 4.74 -3.80
CA ILE A 59 8.71 3.62 -3.09
C ILE A 59 9.29 2.31 -3.60
N THR A 60 9.36 1.34 -2.69
CA THR A 60 9.70 -0.05 -3.02
C THR A 60 8.60 -0.97 -2.50
N LEU A 61 8.19 -1.91 -3.35
CA LEU A 61 7.17 -2.93 -3.06
C LEU A 61 7.83 -4.29 -3.17
N THR A 62 7.94 -5.00 -2.04
CA THR A 62 8.66 -6.27 -2.00
C THR A 62 7.74 -7.43 -2.38
N SER A 63 8.04 -8.06 -3.50
CA SER A 63 7.36 -9.28 -3.95
C SER A 63 7.96 -10.53 -3.31
N LYS A 64 7.28 -11.66 -3.50
CA LYS A 64 7.75 -13.03 -3.29
C LYS A 64 7.70 -13.76 -4.63
N LEU A 65 8.44 -14.86 -4.77
CA LEU A 65 8.28 -15.74 -5.92
C LEU A 65 6.82 -16.22 -6.03
N SER A 66 6.19 -15.86 -7.14
CA SER A 66 4.89 -16.41 -7.54
C SER A 66 4.97 -17.91 -7.85
N SER A 67 3.83 -18.55 -8.04
CA SER A 67 3.73 -19.98 -8.43
C SER A 67 4.43 -20.33 -9.74
N LEU A 68 4.72 -19.33 -10.58
CA LEU A 68 5.46 -19.47 -11.83
C LEU A 68 6.93 -19.03 -11.71
N ASN A 69 7.46 -18.92 -10.48
CA ASN A 69 8.82 -18.48 -10.20
C ASN A 69 9.16 -17.07 -10.74
N ARG A 70 8.18 -16.16 -10.78
CA ARG A 70 8.40 -14.76 -11.17
C ARG A 70 8.41 -13.87 -9.93
N LEU A 71 9.32 -12.89 -9.93
CA LEU A 71 9.31 -11.75 -9.01
C LEU A 71 8.61 -10.57 -9.67
N GLY A 72 7.89 -9.79 -8.86
CA GLY A 72 7.22 -8.56 -9.27
C GLY A 72 7.72 -7.34 -8.52
N THR A 73 8.87 -7.43 -7.84
CA THR A 73 9.37 -6.37 -6.95
C THR A 73 9.49 -5.06 -7.73
N VAL A 74 8.85 -4.04 -7.20
CA VAL A 74 8.99 -2.67 -7.69
C VAL A 74 10.06 -2.02 -6.84
N THR A 75 11.17 -1.62 -7.45
CA THR A 75 12.29 -0.99 -6.75
C THR A 75 12.42 0.46 -7.20
N ASP A 76 12.58 1.37 -6.25
CA ASP A 76 12.85 2.80 -6.48
C ASP A 76 11.88 3.48 -7.46
N TYR A 77 10.60 3.14 -7.40
CA TYR A 77 9.60 3.81 -8.24
C TYR A 77 9.44 5.25 -7.77
N SER A 78 9.79 6.19 -8.64
CA SER A 78 9.72 7.62 -8.38
C SER A 78 8.27 8.10 -8.37
N VAL A 79 7.90 8.78 -7.29
CA VAL A 79 6.66 9.56 -7.14
C VAL A 79 7.06 11.02 -7.01
N GLY A 80 6.74 11.83 -8.02
CA GLY A 80 7.05 13.25 -8.07
C GLY A 80 6.29 14.07 -7.00
N ILE A 81 6.62 15.35 -6.91
CA ILE A 81 6.03 16.27 -5.93
C ILE A 81 4.53 16.42 -6.22
N GLY A 82 3.69 16.15 -5.22
CA GLY A 82 2.23 16.21 -5.35
C GLY A 82 1.64 15.14 -6.28
N GLU A 83 2.43 14.16 -6.69
CA GLU A 83 1.95 13.03 -7.49
C GLU A 83 1.31 11.95 -6.62
N TYR A 84 0.48 11.15 -7.28
CA TYR A 84 -0.22 10.02 -6.70
C TYR A 84 0.08 8.78 -7.54
N ALA A 85 0.27 7.65 -6.87
CA ALA A 85 0.42 6.35 -7.52
C ALA A 85 -0.58 5.35 -6.92
N GLY A 86 -0.93 4.34 -7.71
CA GLY A 86 -1.86 3.29 -7.31
C GLY A 86 -1.45 1.96 -7.87
N ILE A 87 -1.49 0.92 -7.04
CA ILE A 87 -1.24 -0.45 -7.47
C ILE A 87 -2.22 -1.41 -6.78
N TRP A 88 -2.71 -2.37 -7.55
CA TRP A 88 -3.47 -3.48 -7.00
C TRP A 88 -2.54 -4.66 -6.75
N ALA A 89 -2.47 -5.12 -5.50
CA ALA A 89 -1.72 -6.31 -5.11
C ALA A 89 -2.59 -7.57 -5.28
N GLY A 90 -3.00 -7.94 -6.49
CA GLY A 90 -3.97 -9.02 -6.69
C GLY A 90 -3.46 -10.45 -6.44
N ASP A 91 -2.17 -10.69 -6.68
CA ASP A 91 -1.58 -12.04 -6.65
C ASP A 91 -0.98 -12.37 -5.28
N ILE A 92 -1.77 -13.04 -4.43
CA ILE A 92 -1.32 -13.47 -3.10
C ILE A 92 0.01 -14.25 -3.17
N ALA A 93 0.19 -15.13 -4.16
CA ALA A 93 1.40 -15.96 -4.23
C ALA A 93 2.64 -15.13 -4.56
N GLY A 94 2.49 -14.10 -5.40
CA GLY A 94 3.56 -13.20 -5.81
C GLY A 94 3.89 -12.09 -4.81
N TRP A 95 3.05 -11.86 -3.78
CA TRP A 95 3.20 -10.68 -2.91
C TRP A 95 3.16 -11.00 -1.41
N LYS A 96 2.44 -12.05 -1.00
CA LYS A 96 2.28 -12.40 0.41
C LYS A 96 3.56 -13.04 0.96
N GLN A 97 4.13 -12.39 1.95
CA GLN A 97 5.31 -12.85 2.67
C GLN A 97 4.95 -14.04 3.59
N ALA A 98 5.96 -14.71 4.14
CA ALA A 98 5.78 -15.92 4.94
C ALA A 98 4.93 -15.69 6.21
N ASP A 99 4.93 -14.47 6.74
CA ASP A 99 4.13 -14.04 7.88
C ASP A 99 2.70 -13.61 7.51
N GLY A 100 2.36 -13.68 6.22
CA GLY A 100 1.04 -13.36 5.71
C GLY A 100 0.82 -11.88 5.35
N LYS A 101 1.88 -11.07 5.31
CA LYS A 101 1.78 -9.64 5.04
C LYS A 101 2.30 -9.25 3.65
N PHE A 102 1.99 -8.02 3.25
CA PHE A 102 2.62 -7.32 2.13
C PHE A 102 3.64 -6.34 2.71
N TYR A 103 4.81 -6.22 2.07
CA TYR A 103 5.86 -5.30 2.50
C TYR A 103 6.02 -4.16 1.50
N LEU A 104 6.05 -2.94 2.04
CA LEU A 104 6.23 -1.70 1.29
C LEU A 104 7.07 -0.71 2.10
N GLU A 105 7.74 0.17 1.39
CA GLU A 105 8.60 1.19 1.96
C GLU A 105 8.64 2.43 1.08
N ALA A 106 8.97 3.56 1.70
CA ALA A 106 9.22 4.82 1.03
C ALA A 106 10.55 5.37 1.49
N SER A 107 11.17 6.21 0.66
CA SER A 107 12.43 6.89 0.97
C SER A 107 12.31 8.02 2.00
N ALA A 108 11.08 8.45 2.32
CA ALA A 108 10.80 9.53 3.26
C ALA A 108 9.43 9.37 3.93
N ASN A 109 9.29 9.89 5.15
CA ASN A 109 8.04 9.90 5.89
C ASN A 109 6.97 10.90 5.38
N ASP A 110 7.34 11.80 4.46
CA ASP A 110 6.40 12.67 3.73
C ASP A 110 5.71 11.96 2.54
N VAL A 111 6.04 10.68 2.32
CA VAL A 111 5.26 9.80 1.45
C VAL A 111 4.17 9.16 2.30
N PHE A 112 2.94 9.18 1.80
CA PHE A 112 1.80 8.62 2.51
C PHE A 112 1.21 7.43 1.77
N PHE A 113 0.77 6.45 2.53
CA PHE A 113 0.08 5.26 2.06
C PHE A 113 -1.37 5.23 2.53
N ALA A 114 -2.26 4.76 1.65
CA ALA A 114 -3.61 4.33 2.03
C ALA A 114 -3.85 2.92 1.47
N ILE A 115 -4.17 1.98 2.37
CA ILE A 115 -4.41 0.58 2.00
C ILE A 115 -5.92 0.34 1.97
N LEU A 116 -6.47 0.18 0.78
CA LEU A 116 -7.91 0.06 0.56
C LEU A 116 -8.26 -1.36 0.17
N ARG A 117 -9.10 -2.03 0.94
CA ARG A 117 -9.59 -3.37 0.63
C ARG A 117 -10.92 -3.29 -0.10
N LEU A 118 -10.96 -3.91 -1.27
CA LEU A 118 -12.21 -4.16 -1.99
C LEU A 118 -13.04 -5.23 -1.26
N PRO A 119 -14.37 -5.08 -1.19
CA PRO A 119 -15.26 -6.01 -0.50
C PRO A 119 -15.25 -7.43 -1.09
#